data_AF-A0A2N8PPP4-F1
#
_entry.id   AF-A0A2N8PPP4-F1
#
_cell.length_a   1.000
_cell.length_b   1.000
_cell.length_c   1.000
_cell.angle_alpha   90.00
_cell.angle_beta   90.00
_cell.angle_gamma   90.00
#
_symmetry.space_group_name_H-M   'P 1'
#
loop_
_entity.id
_entity.type
_entity.pdbx_description
1 polymer ?
#
loop_
_entity_poly.entity_id
_entity_poly.type
_entity_poly.pdbx_seq_one_letter_code
_entity_poly.pdbx_strand_id
1 'polypeptide(L)'
;MTGNGDGKFNLCYTPSASVTPQAWVEFQTQAGQMWSVVDANGGLYSTATYSLNNISGTTNLGNVYANDGQSRAWHALDTLNKLWWNRGSTTNCWASSQQDGHCTPITIQWYPGSTDGTYWSTGEDKIHLADNDPDSEHTTAHEAGHALMGKLYHGWWPNVSNCSPHYVNRTSSTSCGWTEGFANAVAFHTFNDTTYYWGNGSSMNLANDRSTNGIDPGDACEARVATALVDLWSQVDGGWMKSNTMMTRTWQSSFREYFVNDRPEHGLDSGPTAQNILYNHTIQY
;
A
#
# COMPACT_ATOMS: atom_id res chain seq x y z
N MET A 1 -1.53 -9.86 13.30
CA MET A 1 -2.75 -10.58 13.69
C MET A 1 -3.81 -9.56 14.11
N THR A 2 -4.46 -8.90 13.16
CA THR A 2 -5.67 -8.08 13.38
C THR A 2 -6.84 -8.59 12.51
N GLY A 3 -6.70 -9.78 11.90
CA GLY A 3 -7.68 -10.42 11.03
C GLY A 3 -8.85 -11.11 11.72
N ASN A 4 -9.02 -10.95 13.03
CA ASN A 4 -10.28 -11.30 13.69
C ASN A 4 -11.11 -10.02 13.78
N GLY A 5 -12.30 -10.04 13.17
CA GLY A 5 -13.16 -8.85 13.01
C GLY A 5 -13.60 -8.16 14.30
N ASP A 6 -13.25 -8.70 15.47
CA ASP A 6 -13.48 -8.11 16.79
C ASP A 6 -12.20 -7.97 17.66
N GLY A 7 -11.01 -8.16 17.09
CA GLY A 7 -9.71 -7.99 17.77
C GLY A 7 -9.36 -9.07 18.81
N LYS A 8 -10.20 -10.09 19.01
CA LYS A 8 -9.93 -11.18 19.96
C LYS A 8 -9.13 -12.29 19.30
N PHE A 9 -8.24 -12.97 20.02
CA PHE A 9 -7.58 -14.18 19.54
C PHE A 9 -7.14 -15.05 20.73
N ASN A 10 -6.84 -16.31 20.45
CA ASN A 10 -6.27 -17.23 21.43
C ASN A 10 -4.83 -17.55 21.05
N LEU A 11 -3.94 -17.57 22.03
CA LEU A 11 -2.59 -18.10 21.89
C LEU A 11 -2.48 -19.44 22.59
N CYS A 12 -1.92 -20.42 21.89
CA CYS A 12 -1.66 -21.73 22.46
C CYS A 12 -0.20 -21.80 22.92
N TYR A 13 0.03 -22.21 24.16
CA TYR A 13 1.35 -22.44 24.73
C TYR A 13 1.36 -23.79 25.45
N THR A 14 2.42 -24.58 25.25
CA THR A 14 2.60 -25.86 25.95
C THR A 14 3.54 -25.64 27.12
N PRO A 15 3.05 -25.65 28.38
CA PRO A 15 3.89 -25.36 29.53
C PRO A 15 4.81 -26.55 29.85
N SER A 16 6.02 -26.26 30.32
CA SER A 16 6.98 -27.26 30.79
C SER A 16 6.71 -27.76 32.22
N ALA A 17 5.78 -27.11 32.93
CA ALA A 17 5.34 -27.44 34.28
C ALA A 17 3.82 -27.31 34.40
N SER A 18 3.24 -27.79 35.51
CA SER A 18 1.80 -27.65 35.79
C SER A 18 1.35 -26.21 36.03
N VAL A 19 2.29 -25.30 36.28
CA VAL A 19 2.05 -23.87 36.50
C VAL A 19 3.07 -23.07 35.69
N THR A 20 2.60 -22.18 34.84
CA THR A 20 3.41 -21.13 34.19
C THR A 20 3.60 -19.98 35.19
N PRO A 21 4.84 -19.68 35.64
CA PRO A 21 5.08 -18.71 36.69
C PRO A 21 4.59 -17.31 36.35
N GLN A 22 4.73 -16.91 35.08
CA GLN A 22 4.33 -15.61 34.57
C GLN A 22 4.03 -15.69 33.06
N ALA A 23 3.01 -14.96 32.59
CA ALA A 23 2.78 -14.74 31.17
C ALA A 23 2.19 -13.35 30.89
N TRP A 24 2.53 -12.79 29.73
CA TRP A 24 1.94 -11.60 29.13
C TRP A 24 1.99 -11.75 27.60
N VAL A 25 1.28 -10.88 26.88
CA VAL A 25 1.38 -10.79 25.42
C VAL A 25 1.85 -9.41 25.05
N GLU A 26 2.89 -9.35 24.22
CA GLU A 26 3.38 -8.13 23.58
C GLU A 26 3.02 -8.17 22.10
N PHE A 27 2.58 -7.03 21.59
CA PHE A 27 2.38 -6.77 20.18
C PHE A 27 3.41 -5.75 19.76
N GLN A 28 3.97 -5.96 18.58
CA GLN A 28 4.88 -5.02 17.94
C GLN A 28 4.29 -4.55 16.61
N THR A 29 4.66 -3.37 16.15
CA THR A 29 4.29 -2.85 14.82
C THR A 29 5.03 -3.57 13.70
N GLN A 30 4.92 -4.89 13.68
CA GLN A 30 5.54 -5.78 12.71
C GLN A 30 4.64 -6.99 12.46
N ALA A 31 4.53 -7.40 11.20
CA ALA A 31 3.86 -8.62 10.79
C ALA A 31 4.85 -9.58 10.13
N GLY A 32 5.34 -10.53 10.93
CA GLY A 32 6.38 -11.46 10.49
C GLY A 32 7.61 -10.70 9.99
N GLN A 33 8.10 -11.07 8.81
CA GLN A 33 9.22 -10.38 8.16
C GLN A 33 8.79 -9.51 6.97
N MET A 34 7.48 -9.27 6.81
CA MET A 34 6.94 -8.72 5.56
C MET A 34 6.61 -7.23 5.66
N TRP A 35 6.15 -6.72 6.80
CA TRP A 35 6.00 -5.28 6.98
C TRP A 35 6.11 -4.84 8.43
N SER A 36 6.50 -3.58 8.60
CA SER A 36 6.65 -2.96 9.91
C SER A 36 6.49 -1.44 9.86
N VAL A 37 6.15 -0.86 11.00
CA VAL A 37 6.24 0.57 11.26
C VAL A 37 7.28 0.80 12.36
N VAL A 38 8.24 1.67 12.11
CA VAL A 38 9.38 1.97 12.99
C VAL A 38 9.46 3.45 13.32
N ASP A 39 10.07 3.77 14.46
CA ASP A 39 10.38 5.15 14.86
C ASP A 39 11.58 5.74 14.09
N ALA A 40 11.96 6.98 14.42
CA ALA A 40 13.09 7.68 13.80
C ALA A 40 14.45 6.93 13.92
N ASN A 41 14.60 6.04 14.89
CA ASN A 41 15.82 5.26 15.13
C ASN A 41 15.71 3.83 14.57
N GLY A 42 14.60 3.48 13.89
CA GLY A 42 14.33 2.13 13.42
C GLY A 42 13.78 1.18 14.48
N GLY A 43 13.38 1.68 15.65
CA GLY A 43 12.76 0.88 16.71
C GLY A 43 11.30 0.58 16.43
N LEU A 44 10.84 -0.64 16.73
CA LEU A 44 9.42 -1.01 16.65
C LEU A 44 8.64 -0.39 17.82
N TYR A 45 7.42 0.04 17.52
CA TYR A 45 6.44 0.37 18.56
C TYR A 45 5.91 -0.92 19.18
N SER A 46 5.60 -0.87 20.48
CA SER A 46 5.07 -2.03 21.19
C SER A 46 4.00 -1.65 22.21
N THR A 47 3.09 -2.59 22.45
CA THR A 47 2.12 -2.53 23.54
C THR A 47 1.93 -3.93 24.10
N ALA A 48 1.73 -4.05 25.41
CA ALA A 48 1.65 -5.34 26.08
C ALA A 48 0.54 -5.39 27.13
N THR A 49 -0.01 -6.59 27.35
CA THR A 49 -0.89 -6.84 28.49
C THR A 49 -0.13 -6.73 29.81
N TYR A 50 -0.84 -6.57 30.91
CA TYR A 50 -0.24 -6.81 32.22
C TYR A 50 0.22 -8.27 32.34
N SER A 51 1.32 -8.49 33.06
CA SER A 51 1.76 -9.84 33.36
C SER A 51 0.87 -10.48 34.44
N LEU A 52 0.45 -11.71 34.18
CA LEU A 52 -0.26 -12.54 35.15
C LEU A 52 0.68 -13.63 35.66
N ASN A 53 0.56 -13.97 36.94
CA ASN A 53 1.40 -14.97 37.60
C ASN A 53 0.64 -16.28 37.86
N ASN A 54 1.38 -17.38 37.99
CA ASN A 54 0.88 -18.69 38.43
C ASN A 54 -0.30 -19.23 37.60
N ILE A 55 -0.17 -19.24 36.28
CA ILE A 55 -1.20 -19.67 35.34
C ILE A 55 -1.19 -21.21 35.22
N SER A 56 -2.32 -21.87 35.45
CA SER A 56 -2.46 -23.34 35.40
C SER A 56 -3.48 -23.84 34.36
N GLY A 57 -3.97 -22.95 33.50
CA GLY A 57 -4.94 -23.29 32.45
C GLY A 57 -5.25 -22.10 31.53
N THR A 58 -6.29 -22.24 30.70
CA THR A 58 -6.77 -21.17 29.82
C THR A 58 -7.10 -19.92 30.64
N THR A 59 -6.40 -18.83 30.34
CA THR A 59 -6.49 -17.58 31.09
C THR A 59 -6.63 -16.42 30.13
N ASN A 60 -7.53 -15.49 30.44
CA ASN A 60 -7.66 -14.23 29.71
C ASN A 60 -6.58 -13.25 30.19
N LEU A 61 -5.69 -12.84 29.29
CA LEU A 61 -4.62 -11.86 29.58
C LEU A 61 -5.10 -10.40 29.50
N GLY A 62 -6.38 -10.18 29.21
CA GLY A 62 -7.01 -8.86 29.14
C GLY A 62 -6.92 -8.24 27.75
N ASN A 63 -7.35 -6.98 27.68
CA ASN A 63 -7.27 -6.19 26.46
C ASN A 63 -6.01 -5.34 26.50
N VAL A 64 -5.45 -5.07 25.34
CA VAL A 64 -4.37 -4.12 25.16
C VAL A 64 -4.77 -3.14 24.07
N TYR A 65 -4.35 -1.89 24.24
CA TYR A 65 -4.58 -0.82 23.28
C TYR A 65 -3.26 -0.13 22.99
N ALA A 66 -3.13 0.41 21.78
CA ALA A 66 -2.12 1.43 21.52
C ALA A 66 -2.42 2.65 22.39
N ASN A 67 -1.39 3.30 22.94
CA ASN A 67 -1.57 4.61 23.55
C ASN A 67 -1.64 5.68 22.45
N ASP A 68 -2.19 6.85 22.77
CA ASP A 68 -2.40 7.95 21.81
C ASP A 68 -1.11 8.37 21.09
N GLY A 69 0.05 8.25 21.74
CA GLY A 69 1.34 8.61 21.16
C GLY A 69 1.86 7.62 20.12
N GLN A 70 1.24 6.46 19.96
CA GLN A 70 1.61 5.45 18.96
C GLN A 70 0.44 4.96 18.11
N SER A 71 -0.80 5.38 18.38
CA SER A 71 -2.01 4.91 17.68
C SER A 71 -1.90 5.02 16.15
N ARG A 72 -1.30 6.10 15.66
CA ARG A 72 -1.01 6.32 14.23
C ARG A 72 -0.04 5.32 13.64
N ALA A 73 0.99 4.90 14.37
CA ALA A 73 1.88 3.83 13.92
C ALA A 73 1.12 2.50 13.74
N TRP A 74 0.19 2.20 14.66
CA TRP A 74 -0.67 1.02 14.56
C TRP A 74 -1.67 1.13 13.40
N HIS A 75 -2.21 2.32 13.15
CA HIS A 75 -3.12 2.57 12.02
C HIS A 75 -2.42 2.39 10.67
N ALA A 76 -1.18 2.89 10.54
CA ALA A 76 -0.34 2.64 9.36
C ALA A 76 -0.05 1.14 9.18
N LEU A 77 0.23 0.41 10.27
CA LEU A 77 0.43 -1.04 10.22
C LEU A 77 -0.81 -1.77 9.74
N ASP A 78 -1.99 -1.38 10.20
CA ASP A 78 -3.26 -1.98 9.78
C ASP A 78 -3.60 -1.66 8.31
N THR A 79 -3.21 -0.48 7.83
CA THR A 79 -3.28 -0.16 6.40
C THR A 79 -2.40 -1.11 5.57
N LEU A 80 -1.16 -1.36 5.99
CA LEU A 80 -0.30 -2.36 5.34
C LEU A 80 -0.85 -3.78 5.45
N ASN A 81 -1.51 -4.14 6.56
CA ASN A 81 -2.20 -5.43 6.70
C ASN A 81 -3.29 -5.58 5.62
N LYS A 82 -4.12 -4.56 5.39
CA LYS A 82 -5.16 -4.58 4.34
C LYS A 82 -4.56 -4.72 2.95
N LEU A 83 -3.55 -3.89 2.63
CA LEU A 83 -2.88 -3.95 1.34
C LEU A 83 -2.19 -5.31 1.13
N TRP A 84 -1.52 -5.86 2.14
CA TRP A 84 -0.86 -7.16 2.04
C TRP A 84 -1.81 -8.24 1.55
N TRP A 85 -3.00 -8.37 2.14
CA TRP A 85 -3.96 -9.40 1.74
C TRP A 85 -4.59 -9.15 0.37
N ASN A 86 -4.52 -7.92 -0.16
CA ASN A 86 -5.01 -7.57 -1.50
C ASN A 86 -3.91 -7.45 -2.56
N ARG A 87 -2.61 -7.49 -2.22
CA ARG A 87 -1.43 -7.09 -3.04
C ARG A 87 -1.28 -7.66 -4.47
N GLY A 88 -2.14 -8.57 -4.91
CA GLY A 88 -2.11 -9.12 -6.26
C GLY A 88 -0.94 -10.08 -6.50
N SER A 89 -0.53 -10.83 -5.46
CA SER A 89 0.50 -11.87 -5.53
C SER A 89 0.01 -13.16 -4.86
N THR A 90 0.49 -14.31 -5.37
CA THR A 90 0.25 -15.64 -4.77
C THR A 90 1.45 -16.19 -3.99
N THR A 91 2.58 -15.45 -3.97
CA THR A 91 3.80 -15.87 -3.25
C THR A 91 3.76 -15.42 -1.79
N ASN A 92 4.69 -15.88 -0.96
CA ASN A 92 4.83 -15.38 0.40
C ASN A 92 5.57 -14.04 0.51
N CYS A 93 5.83 -13.38 -0.62
CA CYS A 93 6.45 -12.06 -0.70
C CYS A 93 5.44 -10.99 -1.17
N TRP A 94 5.86 -9.71 -1.14
CA TRP A 94 5.05 -8.59 -1.64
C TRP A 94 4.74 -8.73 -3.14
N ALA A 95 5.74 -9.18 -3.91
CA ALA A 95 5.64 -9.39 -5.34
C ALA A 95 6.24 -10.75 -5.75
N SER A 96 5.78 -11.30 -6.87
CA SER A 96 6.32 -12.56 -7.44
C SER A 96 7.67 -12.39 -8.13
N SER A 97 8.14 -11.15 -8.31
CA SER A 97 9.52 -10.80 -8.67
C SER A 97 10.53 -11.22 -7.60
N GLN A 98 10.09 -11.36 -6.35
CA GLN A 98 10.92 -11.74 -5.22
C GLN A 98 10.95 -13.26 -5.07
N GLN A 99 12.12 -13.81 -4.72
CA GLN A 99 12.29 -15.24 -4.50
C GLN A 99 11.81 -15.65 -3.10
N ASP A 100 11.20 -16.83 -3.00
CA ASP A 100 10.83 -17.41 -1.70
C ASP A 100 12.06 -17.53 -0.79
N GLY A 101 11.95 -16.98 0.43
CA GLY A 101 13.08 -16.89 1.39
C GLY A 101 13.95 -15.64 1.24
N HIS A 102 13.73 -14.82 0.21
CA HIS A 102 14.42 -13.55 -0.05
C HIS A 102 13.43 -12.38 -0.22
N CYS A 103 12.26 -12.45 0.41
CA CYS A 103 11.31 -11.36 0.43
C CYS A 103 11.91 -10.14 1.17
N THR A 104 11.76 -8.94 0.60
CA THR A 104 12.09 -7.68 1.28
C THR A 104 10.83 -7.03 1.86
N PRO A 105 10.87 -6.54 3.11
CA PRO A 105 9.70 -5.94 3.76
C PRO A 105 9.30 -4.59 3.15
N ILE A 106 8.07 -4.16 3.38
CA ILE A 106 7.69 -2.74 3.32
C ILE A 106 7.83 -2.16 4.74
N THR A 107 8.68 -1.15 4.90
CA THR A 107 8.89 -0.49 6.19
C THR A 107 8.42 0.95 6.11
N ILE A 108 7.57 1.35 7.05
CA ILE A 108 7.17 2.75 7.27
C ILE A 108 7.98 3.29 8.44
N GLN A 109 8.63 4.44 8.25
CA GLN A 109 9.15 5.28 9.31
C GLN A 109 8.13 6.35 9.65
N TRP A 110 7.72 6.38 10.91
CA TRP A 110 6.83 7.40 11.42
C TRP A 110 7.14 7.62 12.89
N TYR A 111 7.00 8.85 13.36
CA TYR A 111 7.09 9.18 14.78
C TYR A 111 6.28 10.44 15.09
N PRO A 112 5.84 10.63 16.35
CA PRO A 112 5.09 11.81 16.74
C PRO A 112 5.84 13.10 16.41
N GLY A 113 5.17 13.99 15.69
CA GLY A 113 5.75 15.26 15.25
C GLY A 113 6.73 15.15 14.06
N SER A 114 6.73 14.04 13.32
CA SER A 114 7.47 13.89 12.07
C SER A 114 7.15 15.02 11.08
N THR A 115 8.19 15.66 10.55
CA THR A 115 8.12 16.73 9.54
C THR A 115 8.87 16.37 8.26
N ASP A 116 9.32 15.11 8.11
CA ASP A 116 10.16 14.67 6.98
C ASP A 116 9.40 14.80 5.63
N GLY A 117 8.07 14.83 5.70
CA GLY A 117 7.18 14.76 4.55
C GLY A 117 6.66 13.34 4.38
N THR A 118 5.94 13.12 3.28
CA THR A 118 5.35 11.83 2.95
C THR A 118 5.80 11.39 1.58
N TYR A 119 6.57 10.31 1.55
CA TYR A 119 7.21 9.77 0.36
C TYR A 119 7.77 8.37 0.61
N TRP A 120 7.88 7.57 -0.44
CA TRP A 120 8.77 6.42 -0.49
C TRP A 120 10.08 6.75 -1.21
N SER A 121 11.20 6.23 -0.70
CA SER A 121 12.52 6.39 -1.31
C SER A 121 13.09 5.07 -1.80
N THR A 122 13.48 5.02 -3.08
CA THR A 122 14.17 3.87 -3.69
C THR A 122 15.49 3.54 -3.02
N GLY A 123 16.22 4.56 -2.52
CA GLY A 123 17.55 4.39 -1.93
C GLY A 123 17.52 3.73 -0.56
N GLU A 124 16.48 3.98 0.23
CA GLU A 124 16.31 3.38 1.56
C GLU A 124 15.37 2.15 1.55
N ASP A 125 14.59 1.97 0.48
CA ASP A 125 13.39 1.09 0.43
C ASP A 125 12.49 1.29 1.66
N LYS A 126 12.23 2.56 1.98
CA LYS A 126 11.47 2.98 3.16
C LYS A 126 10.47 4.06 2.82
N ILE A 127 9.29 3.95 3.42
CA ILE A 127 8.25 4.97 3.39
C ILE A 127 8.47 5.89 4.59
N HIS A 128 8.45 7.19 4.37
CA HIS A 128 8.41 8.20 5.41
C HIS A 128 7.02 8.80 5.43
N LEU A 129 6.45 9.01 6.61
CA LEU A 129 5.16 9.67 6.79
C LEU A 129 5.31 10.88 7.71
N ALA A 130 4.62 11.97 7.36
CA ALA A 130 4.41 13.09 8.27
C ALA A 130 3.51 12.68 9.45
N ASP A 131 3.54 13.46 10.53
CA ASP A 131 2.89 13.13 11.81
C ASP A 131 1.42 12.69 11.66
N ASN A 132 0.64 13.38 10.85
CA ASN A 132 -0.80 13.14 10.69
C ASN A 132 -1.16 12.24 9.50
N ASP A 133 -0.21 11.89 8.63
CA ASP A 133 -0.52 11.12 7.42
C ASP A 133 -0.98 9.68 7.64
N PRO A 134 -0.61 8.98 8.74
CA PRO A 134 -1.27 7.72 9.09
C PRO A 134 -2.77 7.84 9.33
N ASP A 135 -3.30 9.03 9.66
CA ASP A 135 -4.75 9.25 9.81
C ASP A 135 -5.47 9.07 8.45
N SER A 136 -4.74 9.07 7.33
CA SER A 136 -5.22 8.69 6.00
C SER A 136 -4.71 7.31 5.58
N GLU A 137 -5.65 6.36 5.49
CA GLU A 137 -5.37 5.04 4.92
C GLU A 137 -4.97 5.15 3.44
N HIS A 138 -5.55 6.09 2.69
CA HIS A 138 -5.22 6.33 1.28
C HIS A 138 -3.80 6.84 1.10
N THR A 139 -3.35 7.81 1.91
CA THR A 139 -1.97 8.30 1.85
C THR A 139 -0.98 7.20 2.21
N THR A 140 -1.25 6.46 3.29
CA THR A 140 -0.37 5.36 3.70
C THR A 140 -0.29 4.27 2.61
N ALA A 141 -1.42 3.90 2.00
CA ALA A 141 -1.45 2.90 0.94
C ALA A 141 -0.88 3.41 -0.39
N HIS A 142 -0.98 4.72 -0.67
CA HIS A 142 -0.35 5.36 -1.83
C HIS A 142 1.16 5.19 -1.77
N GLU A 143 1.80 5.55 -0.66
CA GLU A 143 3.25 5.36 -0.50
C GLU A 143 3.65 3.88 -0.52
N ALA A 144 2.82 3.02 0.06
CA ALA A 144 3.00 1.57 -0.04
C ALA A 144 2.83 1.06 -1.48
N GLY A 145 2.05 1.76 -2.31
CA GLY A 145 1.94 1.52 -3.75
C GLY A 145 3.24 1.82 -4.49
N HIS A 146 3.94 2.89 -4.16
CA HIS A 146 5.28 3.13 -4.70
C HIS A 146 6.27 2.03 -4.29
N ALA A 147 6.28 1.66 -3.01
CA ALA A 147 7.11 0.56 -2.52
C ALA A 147 6.77 -0.78 -3.22
N LEU A 148 5.48 -1.06 -3.43
CA LEU A 148 5.03 -2.25 -4.16
C LEU A 148 5.51 -2.22 -5.61
N MET A 149 5.39 -1.08 -6.30
CA MET A 149 5.90 -0.91 -7.66
C MET A 149 7.41 -1.15 -7.74
N GLY A 150 8.19 -0.62 -6.78
CA GLY A 150 9.63 -0.88 -6.68
C GLY A 150 9.92 -2.37 -6.53
N LYS A 151 9.12 -3.10 -5.74
CA LYS A 151 9.26 -4.56 -5.59
C LYS A 151 8.88 -5.30 -6.87
N LEU A 152 7.79 -4.93 -7.54
CA LEU A 152 7.42 -5.49 -8.86
C LEU A 152 8.58 -5.30 -9.85
N TYR A 153 9.23 -4.15 -9.84
CA TYR A 153 10.32 -3.80 -10.76
C TYR A 153 11.71 -4.26 -10.33
N HIS A 154 11.84 -5.18 -9.37
CA HIS A 154 13.14 -5.66 -8.88
C HIS A 154 14.07 -4.53 -8.40
N GLY A 155 13.50 -3.47 -7.82
CA GLY A 155 14.22 -2.29 -7.35
C GLY A 155 14.56 -1.27 -8.44
N TRP A 156 14.24 -1.54 -9.71
CA TRP A 156 14.31 -0.53 -10.75
C TRP A 156 13.20 0.50 -10.58
N TRP A 157 13.49 1.77 -10.83
CA TRP A 157 12.53 2.86 -10.78
C TRP A 157 12.65 3.74 -12.01
N PRO A 158 11.53 4.18 -12.61
CA PRO A 158 11.59 5.06 -13.77
C PRO A 158 12.17 6.43 -13.42
N ASN A 159 12.80 7.07 -14.39
CA ASN A 159 13.24 8.46 -14.23
C ASN A 159 12.02 9.38 -14.26
N VAL A 160 11.53 9.76 -13.09
CA VAL A 160 10.36 10.63 -12.93
C VAL A 160 10.76 12.10 -13.11
N SER A 161 10.08 12.79 -14.01
CA SER A 161 10.32 14.22 -14.30
C SER A 161 9.10 15.09 -14.00
N ASN A 162 9.32 16.38 -13.71
CA ASN A 162 8.28 17.40 -13.55
C ASN A 162 7.10 17.01 -12.64
N CYS A 163 7.39 16.30 -11.54
CA CYS A 163 6.37 15.88 -10.56
C CYS A 163 6.18 16.89 -9.42
N SER A 164 6.87 18.03 -9.48
CA SER A 164 6.75 19.13 -8.52
C SER A 164 6.54 20.47 -9.25
N PRO A 165 5.57 21.30 -8.83
CA PRO A 165 4.62 21.07 -7.74
C PRO A 165 3.66 19.92 -8.04
N HIS A 166 3.32 19.13 -7.00
CA HIS A 166 2.54 17.90 -7.12
C HIS A 166 1.03 18.16 -6.93
N TYR A 167 0.20 17.75 -7.87
CA TYR A 167 -1.26 17.86 -7.77
C TYR A 167 -1.96 16.68 -8.43
N VAL A 168 -2.85 16.05 -7.68
CA VAL A 168 -3.50 14.81 -8.10
C VAL A 168 -4.39 14.93 -9.34
N ASN A 169 -4.91 16.13 -9.58
CA ASN A 169 -5.85 16.44 -10.65
C ASN A 169 -5.23 17.27 -11.79
N ARG A 170 -3.92 17.50 -11.77
CA ARG A 170 -3.24 18.30 -12.80
C ARG A 170 -2.27 17.47 -13.62
N THR A 171 -2.03 17.95 -14.83
CA THR A 171 -1.01 17.37 -15.70
C THR A 171 0.39 17.75 -15.23
N SER A 172 1.25 16.74 -15.10
CA SER A 172 2.65 16.85 -14.72
C SER A 172 3.54 16.35 -15.87
N SER A 173 4.01 15.11 -15.81
CA SER A 173 4.64 14.38 -16.91
C SER A 173 4.04 12.98 -17.01
N THR A 174 4.23 12.30 -18.14
CA THR A 174 3.77 10.91 -18.29
C THR A 174 4.46 9.94 -17.33
N SER A 175 5.71 10.21 -16.94
CA SER A 175 6.41 9.43 -15.91
C SER A 175 5.83 9.64 -14.51
N CYS A 176 5.48 10.89 -14.16
CA CYS A 176 4.85 11.23 -12.88
C CYS A 176 3.41 10.68 -12.82
N GLY A 177 2.60 10.95 -13.86
CA GLY A 177 1.24 10.42 -13.96
C GLY A 177 1.19 8.89 -13.87
N TRP A 178 2.22 8.20 -14.36
CA TRP A 178 2.35 6.75 -14.22
C TRP A 178 2.67 6.30 -12.79
N THR A 179 3.73 6.82 -12.17
CA THR A 179 4.13 6.37 -10.83
C THR A 179 3.12 6.75 -9.76
N GLU A 180 2.61 7.98 -9.81
CA GLU A 180 1.60 8.51 -8.88
C GLU A 180 0.23 7.89 -9.15
N GLY A 181 -0.11 7.71 -10.43
CA GLY A 181 -1.35 7.06 -10.83
C GLY A 181 -1.42 5.61 -10.39
N PHE A 182 -0.31 4.87 -10.50
CA PHE A 182 -0.21 3.51 -9.97
C PHE A 182 -0.38 3.48 -8.44
N ALA A 183 0.29 4.37 -7.71
CA ALA A 183 0.18 4.48 -6.25
C ALA A 183 -1.26 4.79 -5.80
N ASN A 184 -1.94 5.73 -6.46
CA ASN A 184 -3.36 6.00 -6.22
C ASN A 184 -4.25 4.80 -6.56
N ALA A 185 -3.99 4.12 -7.68
CA ALA A 185 -4.76 2.93 -8.06
C ALA A 185 -4.61 1.80 -7.02
N VAL A 186 -3.42 1.63 -6.44
CA VAL A 186 -3.19 0.70 -5.32
C VAL A 186 -4.09 1.04 -4.13
N ALA A 187 -4.13 2.31 -3.72
CA ALA A 187 -5.00 2.75 -2.62
C ALA A 187 -6.49 2.53 -2.97
N PHE A 188 -6.93 2.96 -4.16
CA PHE A 188 -8.33 2.81 -4.60
C PHE A 188 -8.76 1.34 -4.68
N HIS A 189 -7.90 0.47 -5.20
CA HIS A 189 -8.17 -0.96 -5.26
C HIS A 189 -8.22 -1.59 -3.87
N THR A 190 -7.36 -1.15 -2.95
CA THR A 190 -7.30 -1.68 -1.58
C THR A 190 -8.55 -1.34 -0.78
N PHE A 191 -9.06 -0.11 -0.90
CA PHE A 191 -10.21 0.37 -0.12
C PHE A 191 -11.54 0.35 -0.88
N ASN A 192 -11.52 0.05 -2.17
CA ASN A 192 -12.68 0.17 -3.06
C ASN A 192 -13.34 1.56 -2.97
N ASP A 193 -12.50 2.61 -2.94
CA ASP A 193 -12.90 4.01 -2.79
C ASP A 193 -11.93 4.92 -3.57
N THR A 194 -12.46 5.68 -4.52
CA THR A 194 -11.72 6.64 -5.35
C THR A 194 -11.61 8.04 -4.71
N THR A 195 -12.14 8.22 -3.50
CA THR A 195 -11.96 9.42 -2.71
C THR A 195 -10.61 9.37 -2.04
N TYR A 196 -9.70 10.25 -2.45
CA TYR A 196 -8.41 10.38 -1.79
C TYR A 196 -8.58 11.27 -0.55
N TYR A 197 -8.14 10.78 0.60
CA TYR A 197 -8.10 11.52 1.86
C TYR A 197 -6.64 11.89 2.18
N TRP A 198 -6.41 13.08 2.72
CA TRP A 198 -5.09 13.50 3.22
C TRP A 198 -5.06 13.44 4.75
N GLY A 199 -3.87 13.35 5.36
CA GLY A 199 -3.73 13.26 6.82
C GLY A 199 -4.29 14.47 7.59
N ASN A 200 -4.55 15.59 6.92
CA ASN A 200 -5.21 16.76 7.52
C ASN A 200 -6.75 16.67 7.52
N GLY A 201 -7.31 15.57 7.00
CA GLY A 201 -8.76 15.34 6.86
C GLY A 201 -9.40 15.95 5.61
N SER A 202 -8.66 16.68 4.78
CA SER A 202 -9.18 17.09 3.46
C SER A 202 -9.35 15.89 2.55
N SER A 203 -10.22 16.00 1.53
CA SER A 203 -10.44 14.93 0.57
C SER A 203 -10.83 15.44 -0.81
N MET A 204 -10.63 14.60 -1.81
CA MET A 204 -11.02 14.85 -3.20
C MET A 204 -11.47 13.54 -3.82
N ASN A 205 -12.68 13.52 -4.40
CA ASN A 205 -13.11 12.38 -5.21
C ASN A 205 -12.42 12.44 -6.57
N LEU A 206 -11.64 11.40 -6.88
CA LEU A 206 -10.89 11.28 -8.12
C LEU A 206 -11.56 10.39 -9.16
N ALA A 207 -12.76 9.84 -8.88
CA ALA A 207 -13.61 9.24 -9.90
C ALA A 207 -13.83 10.25 -11.04
N ASN A 208 -13.57 9.82 -12.27
CA ASN A 208 -13.62 10.71 -13.41
C ASN A 208 -14.01 10.00 -14.69
N ASP A 209 -14.55 10.78 -15.61
CA ASP A 209 -14.88 10.43 -16.98
C ASP A 209 -14.58 11.62 -17.90
N ARG A 210 -15.01 11.53 -19.17
CA ARG A 210 -14.81 12.58 -20.18
C ARG A 210 -15.51 13.89 -19.86
N SER A 211 -16.55 13.85 -19.05
CA SER A 211 -17.36 15.02 -18.67
C SER A 211 -16.85 15.69 -17.38
N THR A 212 -15.96 15.01 -16.66
CA THR A 212 -15.44 15.47 -15.38
C THR A 212 -14.55 16.70 -15.56
N ASN A 213 -15.01 17.83 -15.04
CA ASN A 213 -14.28 19.09 -15.02
C ASN A 213 -13.30 19.15 -13.84
N GLY A 214 -12.23 19.91 -13.98
CA GLY A 214 -11.25 20.13 -12.89
C GLY A 214 -10.23 19.01 -12.72
N ILE A 215 -10.25 17.98 -13.57
CA ILE A 215 -9.18 16.98 -13.72
C ILE A 215 -8.65 17.10 -15.14
N ASP A 216 -7.38 17.47 -15.26
CA ASP A 216 -6.72 17.65 -16.55
C ASP A 216 -6.75 16.34 -17.37
N PRO A 217 -6.80 16.42 -18.71
CA PRO A 217 -6.88 15.24 -19.56
C PRO A 217 -5.52 14.58 -19.81
N GLY A 218 -5.54 13.30 -20.20
CA GLY A 218 -4.38 12.55 -20.65
C GLY A 218 -3.62 11.80 -19.54
N ASP A 219 -2.63 11.01 -19.95
CA ASP A 219 -1.88 10.09 -19.10
C ASP A 219 -0.74 10.75 -18.30
N ALA A 220 -0.57 12.06 -18.45
CA ALA A 220 0.30 12.86 -17.60
C ALA A 220 -0.41 13.39 -16.34
N CYS A 221 -1.71 13.11 -16.17
CA CYS A 221 -2.47 13.39 -14.96
C CYS A 221 -2.72 12.08 -14.18
N GLU A 222 -2.24 12.01 -12.94
CA GLU A 222 -2.31 10.78 -12.14
C GLU A 222 -3.73 10.30 -11.88
N ALA A 223 -4.71 11.19 -11.67
CA ALA A 223 -6.10 10.77 -11.43
C ALA A 223 -6.70 10.01 -12.62
N ARG A 224 -6.33 10.42 -13.85
CA ARG A 224 -6.75 9.73 -15.08
C ARG A 224 -6.12 8.34 -15.16
N VAL A 225 -4.82 8.24 -14.90
CA VAL A 225 -4.11 6.95 -14.88
C VAL A 225 -4.65 6.03 -13.79
N ALA A 226 -4.85 6.55 -12.58
CA ALA A 226 -5.27 5.76 -11.42
C ALA A 226 -6.64 5.10 -11.63
N THR A 227 -7.62 5.89 -12.04
CA THR A 227 -8.98 5.39 -12.31
C THR A 227 -9.04 4.50 -13.55
N ALA A 228 -8.30 4.82 -14.61
CA ALA A 228 -8.18 3.94 -15.77
C ALA A 228 -7.57 2.58 -15.39
N LEU A 229 -6.55 2.54 -14.52
CA LEU A 229 -5.98 1.28 -14.02
C LEU A 229 -7.02 0.44 -13.26
N VAL A 230 -7.76 1.04 -12.32
CA VAL A 230 -8.81 0.35 -11.56
C VAL A 230 -9.89 -0.22 -12.49
N ASP A 231 -10.30 0.54 -13.51
CA ASP A 231 -11.28 0.08 -14.50
C ASP A 231 -10.72 -1.02 -15.39
N LEU A 232 -9.47 -0.93 -15.85
CA LEU A 232 -8.83 -2.01 -16.60
C LEU A 232 -8.77 -3.30 -15.78
N TRP A 233 -8.33 -3.19 -14.52
CA TRP A 233 -8.22 -4.33 -13.62
C TRP A 233 -9.56 -5.00 -13.38
N SER A 234 -10.61 -4.22 -13.12
CA SER A 234 -11.94 -4.73 -12.77
C SER A 234 -12.74 -5.21 -13.98
N GLN A 235 -12.60 -4.58 -15.15
CA GLN A 235 -13.48 -4.82 -16.31
C GLN A 235 -12.89 -5.78 -17.34
N VAL A 236 -11.57 -5.77 -17.57
CA VAL A 236 -10.95 -6.57 -18.64
C VAL A 236 -9.85 -7.53 -18.16
N ASP A 237 -9.19 -7.25 -17.03
CA ASP A 237 -8.09 -8.11 -16.56
C ASP A 237 -8.56 -9.24 -15.63
N GLY A 238 -9.74 -9.10 -15.01
CA GLY A 238 -10.25 -10.05 -14.01
C GLY A 238 -9.55 -9.91 -12.66
N GLY A 239 -9.16 -8.69 -12.30
CA GLY A 239 -8.34 -8.32 -11.15
C GLY A 239 -6.93 -7.87 -11.54
N TRP A 240 -6.24 -7.19 -10.62
CA TRP A 240 -4.92 -6.61 -10.88
C TRP A 240 -3.74 -7.60 -10.86
N MET A 241 -3.96 -8.86 -10.46
CA MET A 241 -2.89 -9.88 -10.34
C MET A 241 -2.17 -10.13 -11.67
N LYS A 242 -2.89 -10.14 -12.81
CA LYS A 242 -2.26 -10.33 -14.12
C LYS A 242 -1.38 -9.14 -14.51
N SER A 243 -1.85 -7.92 -14.22
CA SER A 243 -1.08 -6.69 -14.43
C SER A 243 0.17 -6.67 -13.56
N ASN A 244 0.06 -7.00 -12.27
CA ASN A 244 1.21 -7.13 -11.37
C ASN A 244 2.19 -8.22 -11.87
N THR A 245 1.68 -9.36 -12.33
CA THR A 245 2.52 -10.43 -12.91
C THR A 245 3.30 -9.94 -14.14
N MET A 246 2.66 -9.16 -15.02
CA MET A 246 3.34 -8.54 -16.16
C MET A 246 4.41 -7.54 -15.71
N MET A 247 4.09 -6.67 -14.74
CA MET A 247 5.02 -5.69 -14.16
C MET A 247 6.25 -6.35 -13.50
N THR A 248 6.16 -7.62 -13.07
CA THR A 248 7.34 -8.37 -12.58
C THR A 248 8.33 -8.78 -13.67
N ARG A 249 7.92 -8.73 -14.94
CA ARG A 249 8.68 -9.22 -16.11
C ARG A 249 9.15 -8.08 -17.01
N THR A 250 8.33 -7.06 -17.17
CA THR A 250 8.64 -5.86 -17.95
C THR A 250 8.39 -4.63 -17.08
N TRP A 251 9.34 -3.69 -17.05
CA TRP A 251 9.27 -2.50 -16.19
C TRP A 251 8.96 -1.26 -17.03
N GLN A 252 7.94 -0.50 -16.62
CA GLN A 252 7.44 0.62 -17.42
C GLN A 252 7.86 1.97 -16.87
N SER A 253 8.23 2.87 -17.80
CA SER A 253 8.53 4.28 -17.55
C SER A 253 7.30 5.19 -17.70
N SER A 254 6.22 4.69 -18.31
CA SER A 254 4.99 5.47 -18.53
C SER A 254 3.77 4.57 -18.67
N PHE A 255 2.57 5.15 -18.49
CA PHE A 255 1.32 4.43 -18.72
C PHE A 255 1.13 4.02 -20.19
N ARG A 256 1.68 4.81 -21.14
CA ARG A 256 1.68 4.46 -22.57
C ARG A 256 2.44 3.18 -22.85
N GLU A 257 3.63 3.03 -22.27
CA GLU A 257 4.45 1.82 -22.41
C GLU A 257 3.73 0.60 -21.82
N TYR A 258 3.18 0.74 -20.61
CA TYR A 258 2.32 -0.27 -19.99
C TYR A 258 1.17 -0.68 -20.92
N PHE A 259 0.43 0.28 -21.46
CA PHE A 259 -0.79 -0.01 -22.18
C PHE A 259 -0.58 -0.52 -23.61
N VAL A 260 0.31 0.14 -24.36
CA VAL A 260 0.48 -0.08 -25.80
C VAL A 260 1.44 -1.21 -26.10
N ASN A 261 2.50 -1.37 -25.30
CA ASN A 261 3.55 -2.35 -25.57
C ASN A 261 3.37 -3.60 -24.71
N ASP A 262 3.32 -3.42 -23.38
CA ASP A 262 3.55 -4.57 -22.49
C ASP A 262 2.28 -5.36 -22.22
N ARG A 263 1.14 -4.70 -22.01
CA ARG A 263 -0.15 -5.39 -21.88
C ARG A 263 -0.40 -6.41 -23.01
N PRO A 264 -0.33 -6.06 -24.31
CA PRO A 264 -0.61 -7.03 -25.37
C PRO A 264 0.47 -8.12 -25.47
N GLU A 265 1.74 -7.82 -25.19
CA GLU A 265 2.82 -8.84 -25.15
C GLU A 265 2.58 -9.91 -24.08
N HIS A 266 1.90 -9.56 -22.98
CA HIS A 266 1.55 -10.48 -21.90
C HIS A 266 0.09 -10.96 -21.94
N GLY A 267 -0.62 -10.73 -23.06
CA GLY A 267 -1.98 -11.23 -23.27
C GLY A 267 -3.07 -10.53 -22.45
N LEU A 268 -2.80 -9.32 -21.95
CA LEU A 268 -3.80 -8.43 -21.37
C LEU A 268 -4.54 -7.67 -22.50
N ASP A 269 -5.80 -7.32 -22.27
CA ASP A 269 -6.59 -6.61 -23.28
C ASP A 269 -6.05 -5.18 -23.47
N SER A 270 -5.67 -4.87 -24.71
CA SER A 270 -5.37 -3.53 -25.23
C SER A 270 -6.15 -3.23 -26.52
N GLY A 271 -7.19 -4.02 -26.80
CA GLY A 271 -8.09 -3.88 -27.94
C GLY A 271 -9.17 -2.82 -27.71
N PRO A 272 -10.25 -2.82 -28.53
CA PRO A 272 -11.27 -1.76 -28.51
C PRO A 272 -11.95 -1.55 -27.15
N THR A 273 -12.17 -2.62 -26.38
CA THR A 273 -12.79 -2.54 -25.05
C THR A 273 -11.89 -1.79 -24.06
N ALA A 274 -10.64 -2.22 -23.91
CA ALA A 274 -9.65 -1.55 -23.07
C ALA A 274 -9.33 -0.12 -23.53
N GLN A 275 -9.27 0.12 -24.85
CA GLN A 275 -9.10 1.48 -25.40
C GLN A 275 -10.28 2.39 -25.06
N ASN A 276 -11.51 1.86 -25.05
CA ASN A 276 -12.69 2.63 -24.66
C ASN A 276 -12.66 3.02 -23.17
N ILE A 277 -12.10 2.16 -22.29
CA ILE A 277 -11.85 2.52 -20.88
C ILE A 277 -10.92 3.73 -20.80
N LEU A 278 -9.76 3.68 -21.46
CA LEU A 278 -8.83 4.82 -21.50
C LEU A 278 -9.47 6.08 -22.08
N TYR A 279 -10.21 5.94 -23.17
CA TYR A 279 -10.92 7.04 -23.80
C TYR A 279 -11.93 7.69 -22.85
N ASN A 280 -12.63 6.90 -22.03
CA ASN A 280 -13.52 7.40 -20.99
C ASN A 280 -12.77 8.23 -19.93
N HIS A 281 -11.52 7.90 -19.65
CA HIS A 281 -10.62 8.69 -18.79
C HIS A 281 -9.81 9.75 -19.55
N THR A 282 -10.19 10.09 -20.78
CA THR A 282 -9.51 11.08 -21.64
C THR A 282 -8.06 10.75 -21.99
N ILE A 283 -7.68 9.47 -21.93
CA ILE A 283 -6.38 8.94 -22.36
C ILE A 283 -6.54 8.35 -23.77
N GLN A 284 -5.64 8.70 -24.70
CA GLN A 284 -5.68 8.25 -26.10
C GLN A 284 -4.26 7.95 -26.58
N TYR A 285 -4.07 6.83 -27.28
CA TYR A 285 -2.76 6.36 -27.76
C TYR A 285 -2.73 6.05 -29.25
#